data_AF-A0A803LAQ1-F1
#
_entry.id   AF-A0A803LAQ1-F1
#
_cell.length_a   1.000
_cell.length_b   1.000
_cell.length_c   1.000
_cell.angle_alpha   90.00
_cell.angle_beta   90.00
_cell.angle_gamma   90.00
#
_symmetry.space_group_name_H-M   'P 1'
#
loop_
_entity.id
_entity.type
_entity.pdbx_description
1 polymer ?
#
loop_
_entity_poly.entity_id
_entity_poly.type
_entity_poly.pdbx_seq_one_letter_code
_entity_poly.pdbx_strand_id
1 'polypeptide(L)'
;MYVTRGLSLYRKDPSSLSIRPPDYAPNTGVLVITDDLTEEQDTYCWGACDYKRVKTLPFPQNKMLSIVHSSDIRDPTVTKVWFLPVVGEPLSAHRKACTSSKKSDICSCCCYSDFINDIKPRPFDYRDIYQQFEIRRYHGGGFYAKSVAYDGVPPRFLRKKGWEVRVYRSIRGKIHDALGLDESVQASLPPPPSYPLPPQNQHAAVIVGRWYSPFLFLREEAKLWRHMKKSMFYEITLEQYWEEIYSRPNRGNEEDDTIVIDAMVKREEVLVYGSEATIEVKPMLGFVCFTVPNSSGNGNKVRLGMGLAVFEAMRGIQMERGWMENQEDDVRVERVEEIGRRRRENMKWKRFGCYVLVESFLVRRIDGILIMKYNFKHTHKIQCKWD
;
A
#
# COMPACT_ATOMS: atom_id res chain seq x y z
N MET A 1 -0.76 -4.81 0.79
CA MET A 1 -0.88 -3.42 1.31
C MET A 1 -0.82 -3.43 2.82
N TYR A 2 -0.43 -2.35 3.50
CA TYR A 2 -0.30 -2.36 4.96
C TYR A 2 -1.22 -1.37 5.67
N VAL A 3 -1.86 -1.82 6.75
CA VAL A 3 -2.51 -0.94 7.74
C VAL A 3 -1.51 -0.48 8.77
N THR A 4 -1.80 0.59 9.51
CA THR A 4 -0.98 1.05 10.63
C THR A 4 -1.66 0.76 11.96
N ARG A 5 -0.84 0.45 12.97
CA ARG A 5 -1.27 0.27 14.38
C ARG A 5 -0.22 0.92 15.28
N GLY A 6 -0.67 1.60 16.34
CA GLY A 6 0.23 2.22 17.32
C GLY A 6 1.01 1.20 18.13
N LEU A 7 2.29 1.48 18.42
CA LEU A 7 3.15 0.62 19.22
C LEU A 7 2.65 0.49 20.66
N SER A 8 1.95 1.50 21.19
CA SER A 8 1.39 1.46 22.54
C SER A 8 0.35 0.35 22.72
N LEU A 9 -0.41 -0.01 21.67
CA LEU A 9 -1.40 -1.08 21.69
C LEU A 9 -0.75 -2.42 22.04
N TYR A 10 0.36 -2.75 21.38
CA TYR A 10 1.08 -4.01 21.60
C TYR A 10 1.86 -4.04 22.92
N ARG A 11 2.22 -2.86 23.47
CA ARG A 11 2.82 -2.78 24.81
C ARG A 11 1.79 -3.07 25.91
N LYS A 12 0.55 -2.61 25.73
CA LYS A 12 -0.56 -2.84 26.66
C LYS A 12 -1.07 -4.28 26.60
N ASP A 13 -1.17 -4.83 25.40
CA ASP A 13 -1.61 -6.21 25.19
C ASP A 13 -0.62 -6.98 24.30
N PRO A 14 0.37 -7.68 24.89
CA PRO A 14 1.31 -8.49 24.15
C PRO A 14 0.68 -9.68 23.39
N SER A 15 -0.54 -10.11 23.77
CA SER A 15 -1.21 -11.23 23.10
C SER A 15 -1.62 -10.88 21.66
N SER A 16 -1.89 -9.59 21.41
CA SER A 16 -2.20 -9.04 20.10
C SER A 16 -1.11 -9.25 19.04
N LEU A 17 0.13 -9.56 19.45
CA LEU A 17 1.23 -9.86 18.52
C LEU A 17 1.06 -11.15 17.72
N SER A 18 0.25 -12.07 18.25
CA SER A 18 -0.04 -13.36 17.61
C SER A 18 -1.28 -13.31 16.72
N ILE A 19 -2.02 -12.20 16.77
CA ILE A 19 -3.22 -12.00 15.95
C ILE A 19 -2.77 -11.71 14.52
N ARG A 20 -3.30 -12.48 13.56
CA ARG A 20 -3.07 -12.22 12.14
C ARG A 20 -3.79 -10.94 11.71
N PRO A 21 -3.26 -10.21 10.72
CA PRO A 21 -3.97 -9.08 10.12
C PRO A 21 -5.36 -9.52 9.62
N PRO A 22 -6.37 -8.63 9.63
CA PRO A 22 -7.67 -8.94 9.05
C PRO A 22 -7.57 -9.35 7.57
N ASP A 23 -8.33 -10.37 7.19
CA ASP A 23 -8.27 -11.04 5.88
C ASP A 23 -9.13 -10.34 4.79
N TYR A 24 -9.55 -9.07 4.96
CA TYR A 24 -10.41 -8.35 3.99
C TYR A 24 -9.77 -8.11 2.61
N ALA A 25 -8.50 -8.47 2.43
CA ALA A 25 -7.85 -8.46 1.13
C ALA A 25 -6.66 -9.40 1.14
N PRO A 26 -6.34 -10.03 0.00
CA PRO A 26 -5.10 -10.79 -0.11
C PRO A 26 -3.91 -9.87 0.12
N ASN A 27 -2.83 -10.43 0.62
CA ASN A 27 -1.57 -9.73 0.80
C ASN A 27 -1.67 -8.45 1.69
N THR A 28 -2.47 -8.48 2.77
CA THR A 28 -2.50 -7.43 3.81
C THR A 28 -1.45 -7.64 4.89
N GLY A 29 -0.87 -6.54 5.39
CA GLY A 29 0.10 -6.56 6.48
C GLY A 29 -0.15 -5.44 7.48
N VAL A 30 0.55 -5.48 8.61
CA VAL A 30 0.46 -4.43 9.65
C VAL A 30 1.81 -3.75 9.80
N LEU A 31 1.83 -2.42 9.72
CA LEU A 31 2.97 -1.60 10.13
C LEU A 31 2.71 -1.10 11.54
N VAL A 32 3.67 -1.33 12.43
CA VAL A 32 3.65 -0.77 13.78
C VAL A 32 4.38 0.56 13.77
N ILE A 33 3.69 1.61 14.19
CA ILE A 33 4.23 2.96 14.22
C ILE A 33 4.40 3.41 15.67
N THR A 34 5.47 4.16 15.95
CA THR A 34 5.61 4.82 17.25
C THR A 34 4.56 5.93 17.32
N ASP A 35 3.62 5.82 18.26
CA ASP A 35 2.57 6.81 18.53
C ASP A 35 3.04 7.79 19.62
N ASP A 36 2.31 8.90 19.78
CA ASP A 36 2.68 9.97 20.72
C ASP A 36 2.81 9.45 22.16
N LEU A 37 1.92 8.53 22.58
CA LEU A 37 2.00 7.85 23.87
C LEU A 37 3.32 7.09 24.05
N THR A 38 3.80 6.42 23.00
CA THR A 38 5.06 5.68 23.06
C THR A 38 6.27 6.61 23.04
N GLU A 39 6.24 7.67 22.23
CA GLU A 39 7.32 8.67 22.20
C GLU A 39 7.45 9.35 23.59
N GLU A 40 6.35 9.68 24.25
CA GLU A 40 6.35 10.23 25.62
C GLU A 40 6.95 9.26 26.64
N GLN A 41 6.55 7.98 26.59
CA GLN A 41 7.09 6.93 27.48
C GLN A 41 8.59 6.70 27.28
N ASP A 42 9.06 6.75 26.02
CA ASP A 42 10.45 6.50 25.67
C ASP A 42 11.34 7.75 25.91
N THR A 43 10.73 8.93 26.06
CA THR A 43 11.39 10.22 26.35
C THR A 43 11.27 10.57 27.83
N TYR A 44 11.87 9.76 28.72
CA TYR A 44 11.92 10.06 30.15
C TYR A 44 12.99 11.14 30.45
N CYS A 45 12.82 11.90 31.54
CA CYS A 45 13.68 13.02 31.97
C CYS A 45 13.70 14.26 31.05
N TRP A 46 12.53 14.82 30.66
CA TRP A 46 12.47 16.12 29.95
C TRP A 46 13.35 16.18 28.68
N GLY A 47 13.47 15.07 27.94
CA GLY A 47 14.31 14.97 26.74
C GLY A 47 15.81 14.74 26.99
N ALA A 48 16.27 14.64 28.25
CA ALA A 48 17.68 14.42 28.58
C ALA A 48 18.12 12.95 28.48
N CYS A 49 17.21 11.99 28.63
CA CYS A 49 17.48 10.56 28.54
C CYS A 49 16.77 9.95 27.33
N ASP A 50 17.36 10.12 26.15
CA ASP A 50 16.93 9.43 24.93
C ASP A 50 17.19 7.91 25.08
N TYR A 51 16.18 7.15 25.53
CA TYR A 51 16.30 5.70 25.64
C TYR A 51 16.19 5.06 24.25
N LYS A 52 17.26 5.17 23.44
CA LYS A 52 17.27 4.66 22.07
C LYS A 52 17.22 3.14 21.98
N ARG A 53 17.22 2.39 23.09
CA ARG A 53 17.27 0.92 23.09
C ARG A 53 15.86 0.32 23.01
N VAL A 54 15.60 -0.45 21.96
CA VAL A 54 14.36 -1.22 21.80
C VAL A 54 14.53 -2.57 22.52
N LYS A 55 13.79 -2.77 23.62
CA LYS A 55 13.88 -3.99 24.44
C LYS A 55 12.84 -5.05 24.10
N THR A 56 11.78 -4.66 23.40
CA THR A 56 10.59 -5.49 23.17
C THR A 56 10.19 -5.52 21.71
N LEU A 57 9.56 -6.61 21.28
CA LEU A 57 8.82 -6.67 20.01
C LEU A 57 7.43 -6.04 20.21
N PRO A 58 6.78 -5.55 19.13
CA PRO A 58 7.25 -5.50 17.75
C PRO A 58 8.19 -4.31 17.51
N PHE A 59 9.00 -4.36 16.44
CA PHE A 59 9.86 -3.23 16.08
C PHE A 59 9.06 -2.14 15.36
N PRO A 60 9.29 -0.84 15.63
CA PRO A 60 8.61 0.24 14.92
C PRO A 60 9.10 0.38 13.47
N GLN A 61 8.17 0.44 12.51
CA GLN A 61 8.45 0.58 11.09
C GLN A 61 8.67 2.01 10.64
N ASN A 62 8.24 3.01 11.43
CA ASN A 62 8.53 4.43 11.20
C ASN A 62 9.94 4.86 11.67
N LYS A 63 10.77 3.92 12.13
CA LYS A 63 12.13 4.16 12.60
C LYS A 63 13.12 3.24 11.88
N MET A 64 14.31 3.77 11.56
CA MET A 64 15.45 2.97 11.12
C MET A 64 16.23 2.54 12.36
N LEU A 65 16.60 1.26 12.41
CA LEU A 65 17.19 0.63 13.58
C LEU A 65 18.66 0.28 13.34
N SER A 66 19.40 0.07 14.41
CA SER A 66 20.77 -0.41 14.43
C SER A 66 20.83 -1.67 15.28
N ILE A 67 21.34 -2.75 14.70
CA ILE A 67 21.71 -3.96 15.44
C ILE A 67 23.11 -3.75 15.97
N VAL A 68 23.27 -3.88 17.29
CA VAL A 68 24.54 -3.71 17.98
C VAL A 68 24.92 -5.04 18.61
N HIS A 69 26.09 -5.55 18.22
CA HIS A 69 26.73 -6.66 18.94
C HIS A 69 27.81 -6.08 19.84
N SER A 70 27.57 -6.04 21.15
CA SER A 70 28.62 -5.75 22.12
C SER A 70 29.59 -6.93 22.20
N SER A 71 30.85 -6.61 22.45
CA SER A 71 31.93 -7.56 22.71
C SER A 71 32.87 -6.89 23.70
N ASP A 72 33.25 -7.58 24.77
CA ASP A 72 34.11 -6.99 25.81
C ASP A 72 35.53 -6.72 25.29
N ILE A 73 35.91 -7.37 24.19
CA ILE A 73 37.28 -7.36 23.62
C ILE A 73 37.39 -6.53 22.32
N ARG A 74 36.26 -6.26 21.64
CA ARG A 74 36.26 -5.65 20.30
C ARG A 74 35.23 -4.55 20.21
N ASP A 75 35.53 -3.55 19.38
CA ASP A 75 34.57 -2.49 19.07
C ASP A 75 33.23 -3.09 18.64
N PRO A 76 32.11 -2.54 19.15
CA PRO A 76 30.79 -3.08 18.87
C PRO A 76 30.49 -2.96 17.38
N THR A 77 30.15 -4.09 16.75
CA THR A 77 29.75 -4.07 15.35
C THR A 77 28.32 -3.53 15.24
N VAL A 78 28.13 -2.46 14.47
CA VAL A 78 26.83 -1.80 14.27
C VAL A 78 26.36 -2.01 12.84
N THR A 79 25.18 -2.62 12.67
CA THR A 79 24.55 -2.80 11.35
C THR A 79 23.23 -2.04 11.29
N LYS A 80 23.11 -1.09 10.36
CA LYS A 80 21.88 -0.32 10.13
C LYS A 80 20.87 -1.15 9.35
N VAL A 81 19.65 -1.18 9.83
CA VAL A 81 18.62 -2.09 9.33
C VAL A 81 17.25 -1.47 9.38
N TRP A 82 16.39 -1.94 8.49
CA TRP A 82 14.96 -1.69 8.52
C TRP A 82 14.25 -3.03 8.41
N PHE A 83 13.36 -3.31 9.34
CA PHE A 83 12.60 -4.56 9.38
C PHE A 83 11.18 -4.29 8.90
N LEU A 84 10.77 -5.01 7.86
CA LEU A 84 9.43 -4.91 7.30
C LEU A 84 8.63 -6.14 7.72
N PRO A 85 7.47 -6.01 8.38
CA PRO A 85 6.63 -7.16 8.73
C PRO A 85 6.26 -7.98 7.50
N VAL A 86 6.18 -9.30 7.68
CA VAL A 86 5.72 -10.20 6.62
C VAL A 86 4.22 -9.98 6.39
N VAL A 87 3.82 -9.92 5.13
CA VAL A 87 2.41 -9.84 4.73
C VAL A 87 1.69 -11.14 5.10
N GLY A 88 0.50 -11.06 5.70
CA GLY A 88 -0.32 -12.21 6.10
C GLY A 88 0.17 -12.99 7.32
N GLU A 89 1.27 -12.58 7.94
CA GLU A 89 1.88 -13.27 9.07
C GLU A 89 1.84 -12.41 10.35
N PRO A 90 1.97 -13.04 11.54
CA PRO A 90 2.07 -12.32 12.80
C PRO A 90 3.27 -11.35 12.83
N LEU A 91 3.18 -10.34 13.70
CA LEU A 91 4.20 -9.29 13.81
C LEU A 91 5.57 -9.77 14.35
N SER A 92 5.68 -11.02 14.79
CA SER A 92 6.96 -11.66 15.11
C SER A 92 7.77 -12.01 13.85
N ALA A 93 7.09 -12.23 12.72
CA ALA A 93 7.69 -12.54 11.43
C ALA A 93 8.07 -11.25 10.69
N HIS A 94 9.37 -11.10 10.42
CA HIS A 94 9.91 -9.92 9.76
C HIS A 94 10.68 -10.30 8.50
N ARG A 95 10.64 -9.43 7.50
CA ARG A 95 11.40 -9.52 6.26
C ARG A 95 12.56 -8.54 6.27
N LYS A 96 13.59 -8.93 5.54
CA LYS A 96 14.67 -8.03 5.12
C LYS A 96 15.05 -8.30 3.68
N ALA A 97 15.61 -7.27 3.04
CA ALA A 97 16.34 -7.42 1.79
C ALA A 97 17.71 -8.11 1.98
N CYS A 98 17.80 -9.10 2.87
CA CYS A 98 18.96 -9.96 3.07
C CYS A 98 18.50 -11.41 2.96
N THR A 99 19.29 -12.27 2.31
CA THR A 99 18.90 -13.65 2.03
C THR A 99 19.65 -14.60 2.94
N SER A 100 18.98 -15.59 3.53
CA SER A 100 19.63 -16.68 4.25
C SER A 100 20.39 -17.60 3.31
N SER A 101 21.56 -18.08 3.74
CA SER A 101 22.26 -19.19 3.09
C SER A 101 21.48 -20.50 3.28
N LYS A 102 21.69 -21.52 2.45
CA LYS A 102 21.15 -22.86 2.72
C LYS A 102 22.10 -23.62 3.64
N LYS A 103 21.58 -24.61 4.37
CA LYS A 103 22.41 -25.55 5.16
C LYS A 103 23.43 -26.32 4.29
N SER A 104 23.13 -26.53 3.01
CA SER A 104 24.08 -27.10 2.04
C SER A 104 25.27 -26.18 1.72
N ASP A 105 25.14 -24.88 1.98
CA ASP A 105 26.19 -23.88 1.73
C ASP A 105 27.16 -23.76 2.93
N ILE A 106 26.97 -24.60 3.96
CA ILE A 106 27.89 -24.74 5.09
C ILE A 106 29.15 -25.43 4.56
N CYS A 107 30.25 -24.67 4.46
CA CYS A 107 31.54 -25.26 4.12
C CYS A 107 32.12 -25.91 5.37
N SER A 108 31.99 -27.24 5.47
CA SER A 108 32.66 -28.04 6.49
C SER A 108 34.16 -28.06 6.20
N CYS A 109 34.93 -27.20 6.86
CA CYS A 109 36.39 -27.23 6.80
C CYS A 109 36.94 -28.07 7.96
N CYS A 110 37.95 -28.90 7.71
CA CYS A 110 38.50 -29.94 8.57
C CYS A 110 39.18 -29.49 9.90
N CYS A 111 38.83 -28.32 10.44
CA CYS A 111 39.37 -27.79 11.71
C CYS A 111 38.24 -27.16 12.55
N TYR A 112 37.51 -27.96 13.33
CA TYR A 112 36.64 -27.62 14.49
C TYR A 112 35.73 -26.36 14.43
N SER A 113 35.49 -25.77 13.27
CA SER A 113 34.63 -24.61 13.11
C SER A 113 33.94 -24.61 11.75
N ASP A 114 32.63 -24.83 11.77
CA ASP A 114 31.78 -24.68 10.60
C ASP A 114 31.74 -23.19 10.20
N PHE A 115 32.30 -22.85 9.04
CA PHE A 115 32.25 -21.50 8.50
C PHE A 115 31.17 -21.39 7.43
N ILE A 116 30.19 -20.54 7.72
CA ILE A 116 29.12 -20.20 6.77
C ILE A 116 29.46 -18.85 6.16
N ASN A 117 29.80 -18.87 4.88
CA ASN A 117 29.91 -17.65 4.08
C ASN A 117 28.48 -17.12 3.81
N ASP A 118 28.21 -15.90 4.28
CA ASP A 118 26.91 -15.26 4.03
C ASP A 118 26.76 -14.98 2.53
N ILE A 119 25.65 -15.41 1.94
CA ILE A 119 25.36 -15.15 0.51
C ILE A 119 25.12 -13.65 0.31
N LYS A 120 25.58 -13.12 -0.83
CA LYS A 120 25.26 -11.75 -1.24
C LYS A 120 23.73 -11.55 -1.31
N PRO A 121 23.18 -10.44 -0.78
CA PRO A 121 21.75 -10.18 -0.81
C PRO A 121 21.17 -10.30 -2.22
N ARG A 122 20.06 -11.03 -2.38
CA ARG A 122 19.30 -11.10 -3.62
C ARG A 122 18.35 -9.90 -3.73
N PRO A 123 17.86 -9.57 -4.94
CA PRO A 123 16.77 -8.62 -5.10
C PRO A 123 15.57 -9.00 -4.23
N PHE A 124 14.87 -8.00 -3.69
CA PHE A 124 13.68 -8.23 -2.87
C PHE A 124 12.62 -8.99 -3.66
N ASP A 125 12.21 -10.14 -3.14
CA ASP A 125 11.04 -10.91 -3.59
C ASP A 125 10.20 -11.25 -2.36
N TYR A 126 8.94 -10.83 -2.38
CA TYR A 126 8.02 -11.02 -1.28
C TYR A 126 7.55 -12.49 -1.14
N ARG A 127 7.84 -13.37 -2.10
CA ARG A 127 7.53 -14.80 -2.01
C ARG A 127 8.72 -15.64 -1.56
N ASP A 128 9.92 -15.07 -1.56
CA ASP A 128 11.14 -15.77 -1.20
C ASP A 128 11.22 -15.99 0.32
N ILE A 129 10.98 -17.24 0.75
CA ILE A 129 11.03 -17.65 2.16
C ILE A 129 12.42 -17.49 2.79
N TYR A 130 13.49 -17.45 1.98
CA TYR A 130 14.86 -17.23 2.46
C TYR A 130 15.14 -15.75 2.79
N GLN A 131 14.23 -14.83 2.48
CA GLN A 131 14.30 -13.41 2.87
C GLN A 131 13.47 -13.10 4.13
N GLN A 132 12.88 -14.13 4.74
CA GLN A 132 11.97 -14.03 5.87
C GLN A 132 12.63 -14.60 7.13
N PHE A 133 12.51 -13.86 8.23
CA PHE A 133 13.14 -14.16 9.49
C PHE A 133 12.17 -14.01 10.64
N GLU A 134 12.15 -15.00 11.53
CA GLU A 134 11.43 -14.89 12.80
C GLU A 134 12.38 -14.31 13.84
N ILE A 135 11.99 -13.20 14.46
CA ILE A 135 12.79 -12.55 15.50
C ILE A 135 12.30 -13.01 16.87
N ARG A 136 13.23 -13.47 17.70
CA ARG A 136 12.94 -13.98 19.04
C ARG A 136 13.79 -13.27 20.09
N ARG A 137 13.25 -13.16 21.31
CA ARG A 137 14.04 -12.73 22.46
C ARG A 137 15.02 -13.81 22.88
N TYR A 138 16.20 -13.37 23.30
CA TYR A 138 17.20 -14.25 23.91
C TYR A 138 17.11 -14.17 25.44
N HIS A 139 17.18 -15.32 26.12
CA HIS A 139 17.03 -15.40 27.58
C HIS A 139 18.07 -14.57 28.34
N GLY A 140 19.29 -14.41 27.79
CA GLY A 140 20.34 -13.55 28.35
C GLY A 140 20.22 -12.07 27.99
N GLY A 141 19.10 -11.63 27.41
CA GLY A 141 18.89 -10.26 26.93
C GLY A 141 19.17 -10.11 25.43
N GLY A 142 18.51 -9.12 24.80
CA GLY A 142 18.60 -8.89 23.37
C GLY A 142 17.79 -9.88 22.53
N PHE A 143 18.18 -10.04 21.27
CA PHE A 143 17.42 -10.80 20.28
C PHE A 143 18.30 -11.75 19.47
N TYR A 144 17.65 -12.65 18.74
CA TYR A 144 18.24 -13.44 17.68
C TYR A 144 17.20 -13.72 16.60
N ALA A 145 17.65 -14.03 15.39
CA ALA A 145 16.76 -14.38 14.29
C ALA A 145 16.89 -15.86 13.91
N LYS A 146 15.78 -16.46 13.51
CA LYS A 146 15.73 -17.75 12.80
C LYS A 146 15.24 -17.52 11.37
N SER A 147 15.68 -18.34 10.42
CA SER A 147 15.07 -18.32 9.09
C SER A 147 13.69 -18.99 9.16
N VAL A 148 12.75 -18.49 8.36
CA VAL A 148 11.46 -19.17 8.15
C VAL A 148 11.67 -20.41 7.28
N ALA A 149 12.64 -20.39 6.35
CA ALA A 149 13.01 -21.55 5.57
C ALA A 149 13.66 -22.64 6.47
N TYR A 150 13.20 -23.88 6.35
CA TYR A 150 13.63 -25.01 7.20
C TYR A 150 15.14 -25.32 7.09
N ASP A 151 15.71 -25.06 5.91
CA ASP A 151 17.13 -25.19 5.59
C ASP A 151 17.85 -23.83 5.54
N GLY A 152 17.17 -22.74 5.87
CA GLY A 152 17.72 -21.40 5.83
C GLY A 152 18.58 -21.08 7.06
N VAL A 153 19.78 -20.54 6.82
CA VAL A 153 20.67 -20.02 7.84
C VAL A 153 20.77 -18.49 7.70
N PRO A 154 20.29 -17.71 8.69
CA PRO A 154 20.35 -16.26 8.61
C PRO A 154 21.78 -15.72 8.50
N PRO A 155 21.96 -14.52 7.91
CA PRO A 155 23.23 -13.82 7.89
C PRO A 155 23.83 -13.68 9.29
N ARG A 156 25.17 -13.64 9.39
CA ARG A 156 25.94 -13.65 10.64
C ARG A 156 25.42 -12.64 11.67
N PHE A 157 25.12 -11.42 11.23
CA PHE A 157 24.66 -10.33 12.10
C PHE A 157 23.25 -10.55 12.68
N LEU A 158 22.45 -11.45 12.11
CA LEU A 158 21.12 -11.85 12.59
C LEU A 158 21.13 -13.16 13.37
N ARG A 159 21.96 -14.15 12.98
CA ARG A 159 22.03 -15.47 13.65
C ARG A 159 22.77 -15.45 14.98
N LYS A 160 23.77 -14.58 15.16
CA LYS A 160 24.48 -14.45 16.44
C LYS A 160 23.46 -14.05 17.52
N LYS A 161 23.49 -14.69 18.69
CA LYS A 161 22.48 -14.46 19.73
C LYS A 161 22.81 -13.24 20.59
N GLY A 162 21.79 -12.61 21.14
CA GLY A 162 21.90 -11.56 22.15
C GLY A 162 22.22 -10.17 21.60
N TRP A 163 21.95 -9.90 20.32
CA TRP A 163 22.15 -8.54 19.80
C TRP A 163 21.12 -7.56 20.35
N GLU A 164 21.59 -6.34 20.58
CA GLU A 164 20.74 -5.22 20.99
C GLU A 164 20.20 -4.48 19.77
N VAL A 165 19.04 -3.86 19.92
CA VAL A 165 18.46 -2.97 18.92
C VAL A 165 18.43 -1.56 19.45
N ARG A 166 18.91 -0.63 18.65
CA ARG A 166 18.80 0.80 18.93
C ARG A 166 18.10 1.54 17.81
N VAL A 167 17.31 2.55 18.14
CA VAL A 167 16.79 3.52 17.18
C VAL A 167 17.97 4.33 16.64
N TYR A 168 18.20 4.25 15.34
CA TYR A 168 19.22 5.04 14.67
C TYR A 168 18.69 6.42 14.28
N ARG A 169 17.52 6.46 13.63
CA ARG A 169 16.80 7.69 13.29
C ARG A 169 15.34 7.40 12.95
N SER A 170 14.47 8.38 13.09
CA SER A 170 13.12 8.34 12.55
C SER A 170 13.14 8.46 11.02
N ILE A 171 12.18 7.84 10.36
CA ILE A 171 11.96 7.99 8.93
C ILE A 171 11.33 9.37 8.67
N ARG A 172 11.66 9.97 7.52
CA ARG A 172 11.12 11.28 7.13
C ARG A 172 9.66 11.13 6.66
N GLY A 173 8.84 12.12 7.01
CA GLY A 173 7.41 12.16 6.70
C GLY A 173 6.57 11.59 7.84
N LYS A 174 5.42 12.21 8.10
CA LYS A 174 4.47 11.76 9.09
C LYS A 174 3.64 10.62 8.48
N ILE A 175 3.69 9.45 9.11
CA ILE A 175 2.80 8.34 8.76
C ILE A 175 1.55 8.51 9.63
N HIS A 176 0.39 8.55 9.00
CA HIS A 176 -0.89 8.70 9.67
C HIS A 176 -1.52 7.34 9.99
N ASP A 177 -2.60 7.39 10.74
CA ASP A 177 -3.42 6.21 10.97
C ASP A 177 -4.11 5.78 9.67
N ALA A 178 -3.96 4.49 9.36
CA ALA A 178 -4.44 3.83 8.17
C ALA A 178 -5.07 2.51 8.62
N LEU A 179 -6.36 2.53 8.89
CA LEU A 179 -7.06 1.38 9.47
C LEU A 179 -7.40 0.29 8.46
N GLY A 180 -7.24 0.58 7.16
CA GLY A 180 -7.66 -0.26 6.05
C GLY A 180 -8.91 0.31 5.40
N LEU A 181 -9.88 -0.56 5.09
CA LEU A 181 -11.23 -0.15 4.72
C LEU A 181 -11.92 0.47 5.95
N ASP A 182 -12.62 1.57 5.72
CA ASP A 182 -13.46 2.19 6.73
C ASP A 182 -14.86 1.56 6.68
N GLU A 183 -15.14 0.66 7.64
CA GLU A 183 -16.42 -0.05 7.76
C GLU A 183 -17.61 0.93 7.92
N SER A 184 -17.39 2.10 8.53
CA SER A 184 -18.45 3.09 8.76
C SER A 184 -18.89 3.79 7.47
N VAL A 185 -17.96 3.94 6.52
CA VAL A 185 -18.19 4.61 5.23
C VAL A 185 -18.54 3.59 4.14
N GLN A 186 -18.21 2.32 4.33
CA GLN A 186 -18.46 1.24 3.37
C GLN A 186 -19.95 1.08 3.01
N ALA A 187 -20.86 1.31 3.95
CA ALA A 187 -22.30 1.17 3.73
C ALA A 187 -22.91 2.35 2.96
N SER A 188 -22.25 3.51 2.91
CA SER A 188 -22.76 4.72 2.28
C SER A 188 -22.09 4.95 0.92
N LEU A 189 -22.87 4.87 -0.15
CA LEU A 189 -22.44 5.41 -1.45
C LEU A 189 -22.12 6.91 -1.31
N PRO A 190 -21.18 7.46 -2.11
CA PRO A 190 -20.93 8.89 -2.09
C PRO A 190 -22.22 9.65 -2.38
N PRO A 191 -22.41 10.84 -1.77
CA PRO A 191 -23.62 11.61 -1.94
C PRO A 191 -23.87 11.86 -3.43
N PRO A 192 -25.15 11.81 -3.88
CA PRO A 192 -25.47 12.01 -5.28
C PRO A 192 -24.96 13.40 -5.73
N PRO A 193 -24.53 13.54 -7.00
CA PRO A 193 -23.96 14.80 -7.51
C PRO A 193 -24.88 15.98 -7.22
N SER A 194 -24.45 17.01 -6.49
CA SER A 194 -25.23 18.22 -6.25
C SER A 194 -25.10 19.20 -7.42
N TYR A 195 -26.18 19.92 -7.74
CA TYR A 195 -26.14 21.01 -8.72
C TYR A 195 -26.15 22.37 -8.03
N PRO A 196 -25.36 23.35 -8.52
CA PRO A 196 -24.38 23.23 -9.62
C PRO A 196 -23.20 22.31 -9.25
N LEU A 197 -22.60 21.67 -10.27
CA LEU A 197 -21.43 20.81 -10.05
C LEU A 197 -20.30 21.65 -9.44
N PRO A 198 -19.59 21.15 -8.42
CA PRO A 198 -18.40 21.81 -7.92
C PRO A 198 -17.35 21.93 -9.05
N PRO A 199 -16.42 22.91 -8.96
CA PRO A 199 -15.32 23.03 -9.91
C PRO A 199 -14.58 21.68 -10.08
N GLN A 200 -14.05 21.38 -11.28
CA GLN A 200 -13.39 20.10 -11.64
C GLN A 200 -12.34 19.57 -10.63
N ASN A 201 -11.82 20.43 -9.74
CA ASN A 201 -10.83 20.05 -8.73
C ASN A 201 -11.43 19.73 -7.35
N GLN A 202 -12.76 19.78 -7.20
CA GLN A 202 -13.50 19.55 -5.95
C GLN A 202 -14.56 18.47 -6.14
N HIS A 203 -14.19 17.35 -6.77
CA HIS A 203 -15.05 16.16 -6.73
C HIS A 203 -15.35 15.82 -5.27
N ALA A 204 -16.62 15.55 -4.94
CA ALA A 204 -17.06 15.06 -3.63
C ALA A 204 -16.61 13.60 -3.44
N ALA A 205 -15.31 13.37 -3.55
CA ALA A 205 -14.70 12.07 -3.40
C ALA A 205 -14.67 11.71 -1.91
N VAL A 206 -15.21 10.55 -1.59
CA VAL A 206 -15.23 10.01 -0.24
C VAL A 206 -14.09 9.01 -0.11
N ILE A 207 -13.18 9.22 0.84
CA ILE A 207 -12.11 8.26 1.13
C ILE A 207 -12.72 7.11 1.93
N VAL A 208 -12.74 5.91 1.35
CA VAL A 208 -13.30 4.70 1.96
C VAL A 208 -12.24 3.74 2.48
N GLY A 209 -10.96 4.00 2.20
CA GLY A 209 -9.89 3.21 2.76
C GLY A 209 -8.52 3.86 2.64
N ARG A 210 -7.63 3.52 3.58
CA ARG A 210 -6.26 4.03 3.64
C ARG A 210 -5.29 2.93 4.03
N TRP A 211 -4.16 2.88 3.34
CA TRP A 211 -3.05 1.95 3.55
C TRP A 211 -1.72 2.62 3.24
N TYR A 212 -0.64 1.94 3.61
CA TYR A 212 0.70 2.28 3.17
C TYR A 212 1.34 1.11 2.41
N SER A 213 2.27 1.46 1.52
CA SER A 213 3.12 0.51 0.81
C SER A 213 4.59 0.90 0.96
N PRO A 214 5.43 0.01 1.50
CA PRO A 214 6.89 0.14 1.45
C PRO A 214 7.40 0.42 0.04
N PHE A 215 8.44 1.25 -0.08
CA PHE A 215 9.12 1.50 -1.36
C PHE A 215 9.64 0.21 -2.03
N LEU A 216 9.83 -0.88 -1.29
CA LEU A 216 10.22 -2.18 -1.84
C LEU A 216 9.19 -2.74 -2.84
N PHE A 217 7.91 -2.38 -2.70
CA PHE A 217 6.85 -2.77 -3.60
C PHE A 217 6.55 -1.72 -4.68
N LEU A 218 7.23 -0.57 -4.69
CA LEU A 218 7.03 0.48 -5.69
C LEU A 218 8.36 0.92 -6.29
N ARG A 219 8.55 0.60 -7.57
CA ARG A 219 9.77 0.86 -8.33
C ARG A 219 9.52 1.93 -9.35
N GLU A 220 9.91 3.15 -9.03
CA GLU A 220 10.05 4.19 -10.04
C GLU A 220 11.46 4.16 -10.64
N GLU A 221 11.70 4.82 -11.77
CA GLU A 221 12.96 4.75 -12.54
C GLU A 221 14.24 5.15 -11.79
N ALA A 222 14.14 5.75 -10.61
CA ALA A 222 15.32 6.05 -9.80
C ALA A 222 15.93 4.79 -9.15
N LYS A 223 17.25 4.83 -8.90
CA LYS A 223 17.95 3.80 -8.12
C LYS A 223 17.31 3.63 -6.74
N LEU A 224 17.20 2.39 -6.25
CA LEU A 224 16.58 2.03 -4.94
C LEU A 224 17.03 2.92 -3.76
N TRP A 225 18.32 3.25 -3.67
CA TRP A 225 18.82 4.09 -2.58
C TRP A 225 18.30 5.54 -2.62
N ARG A 226 17.95 6.05 -3.80
CA ARG A 226 17.33 7.38 -3.95
C ARG A 226 15.88 7.34 -3.49
N HIS A 227 15.17 6.25 -3.76
CA HIS A 227 13.81 6.01 -3.23
C HIS A 227 13.82 5.99 -1.71
N MET A 228 14.72 5.23 -1.07
CA MET A 228 14.89 5.25 0.39
C MET A 228 15.14 6.65 0.97
N LYS A 229 15.82 7.53 0.24
CA LYS A 229 16.07 8.92 0.68
C LYS A 229 14.88 9.84 0.45
N LYS A 230 14.07 9.58 -0.59
CA LYS A 230 12.93 10.40 -0.99
C LYS A 230 11.64 9.99 -0.27
N SER A 231 11.30 8.70 -0.29
CA SER A 231 10.07 8.17 0.29
C SER A 231 10.25 6.70 0.68
N MET A 232 10.20 6.40 1.99
CA MET A 232 10.24 5.01 2.48
C MET A 232 8.88 4.31 2.36
N PHE A 233 7.81 5.09 2.34
CA PHE A 233 6.43 4.63 2.24
C PHE A 233 5.66 5.49 1.25
N TYR A 234 4.75 4.84 0.54
CA TYR A 234 3.73 5.47 -0.29
C TYR A 234 2.39 5.28 0.41
N GLU A 235 1.60 6.33 0.46
CA GLU A 235 0.22 6.27 0.88
C GLU A 235 -0.63 5.74 -0.27
N ILE A 236 -1.57 4.85 0.05
CA ILE A 236 -2.57 4.33 -0.87
C ILE A 236 -3.92 4.67 -0.26
N THR A 237 -4.72 5.46 -0.96
CA THR A 237 -6.12 5.73 -0.59
C THR A 237 -7.06 5.12 -1.61
N LEU A 238 -8.21 4.64 -1.15
CA LEU A 238 -9.33 4.27 -2.01
C LEU A 238 -10.40 5.35 -1.89
N GLU A 239 -10.71 6.00 -3.01
CA GLU A 239 -11.70 7.06 -3.09
C GLU A 239 -12.91 6.60 -3.92
N GLN A 240 -14.10 7.02 -3.52
CA GLN A 240 -15.34 6.82 -4.26
C GLN A 240 -15.91 8.16 -4.73
N TYR A 241 -16.31 8.24 -5.99
CA TYR A 241 -17.00 9.42 -6.51
C TYR A 241 -17.90 9.05 -7.70
N TRP A 242 -18.80 9.97 -8.07
CA TRP A 242 -19.64 9.86 -9.26
C TRP A 242 -18.97 10.58 -10.43
N GLU A 243 -18.77 9.88 -11.55
CA GLU A 243 -18.22 10.43 -12.79
C GLU A 243 -19.33 10.56 -13.83
N GLU A 244 -19.45 11.74 -14.47
CA GLU A 244 -20.45 11.98 -15.51
C GLU A 244 -20.06 11.26 -16.80
N ILE A 245 -20.94 10.36 -17.26
CA ILE A 245 -20.75 9.60 -18.51
C ILE A 245 -21.62 10.15 -19.65
N TYR A 246 -22.67 10.89 -19.32
CA TYR A 246 -23.57 11.52 -20.28
C TYR A 246 -24.22 12.75 -19.65
N SER A 247 -24.38 13.82 -20.43
CA SER A 247 -25.22 14.94 -20.04
C SER A 247 -25.96 15.55 -21.21
N ARG A 248 -27.16 16.06 -20.92
CA ARG A 248 -28.04 16.68 -21.90
C ARG A 248 -28.68 17.93 -21.30
N PRO A 249 -28.44 19.13 -21.84
CA PRO A 249 -29.15 20.33 -21.41
C PRO A 249 -30.58 20.33 -21.95
N ASN A 250 -31.51 20.92 -21.20
CA ASN A 250 -32.86 21.18 -21.67
C ASN A 250 -32.84 22.32 -22.70
N ARG A 251 -33.32 22.07 -23.92
CA ARG A 251 -33.39 23.06 -25.00
C ARG A 251 -34.76 23.76 -25.11
N GLY A 252 -35.71 23.45 -24.23
CA GLY A 252 -37.03 24.10 -24.16
C GLY A 252 -38.05 23.64 -25.22
N ASN A 253 -37.59 22.97 -26.28
CA ASN A 253 -38.41 22.55 -27.42
C ASN A 253 -38.44 21.01 -27.57
N GLU A 254 -38.29 20.26 -26.47
CA GLU A 254 -38.21 18.79 -26.56
C GLU A 254 -39.60 18.18 -26.75
N GLU A 255 -39.87 17.68 -27.96
CA GLU A 255 -41.03 16.83 -28.29
C GLU A 255 -40.84 15.37 -27.84
N ASP A 256 -39.57 14.95 -27.65
CA ASP A 256 -39.24 13.60 -27.21
C ASP A 256 -39.58 13.42 -25.72
N ASP A 257 -40.37 12.40 -25.43
CA ASP A 257 -40.75 12.01 -24.07
C ASP A 257 -39.65 11.26 -23.31
N THR A 258 -38.53 10.96 -23.98
CA THR A 258 -37.48 10.08 -23.47
C THR A 258 -36.08 10.58 -23.78
N ILE A 259 -35.16 10.41 -22.85
CA ILE A 259 -33.72 10.59 -23.07
C ILE A 259 -33.09 9.22 -23.29
N VAL A 260 -32.54 9.01 -24.48
CA VAL A 260 -31.70 7.85 -24.80
C VAL A 260 -30.26 8.18 -24.40
N ILE A 261 -29.73 7.38 -23.48
CA ILE A 261 -28.35 7.43 -23.01
C ILE A 261 -27.59 6.38 -23.78
N ASP A 262 -26.54 6.82 -24.47
CA ASP A 262 -25.59 5.97 -25.17
C ASP A 262 -24.19 6.50 -24.89
N ALA A 263 -23.46 5.81 -24.03
CA ALA A 263 -22.13 6.22 -23.60
C ALA A 263 -21.17 5.03 -23.57
N MET A 264 -19.98 5.21 -24.15
CA MET A 264 -18.90 4.24 -24.05
C MET A 264 -18.11 4.48 -22.76
N VAL A 265 -18.06 3.50 -21.87
CA VAL A 265 -17.39 3.61 -20.57
C VAL A 265 -16.24 2.63 -20.50
N LYS A 266 -15.02 3.17 -20.42
CA LYS A 266 -13.83 2.41 -20.08
C LYS A 266 -13.86 2.05 -18.60
N ARG A 267 -14.02 0.76 -18.32
CA ARG A 267 -14.20 0.20 -16.97
C ARG A 267 -12.94 0.30 -16.14
N GLU A 268 -11.79 0.04 -16.76
CA GLU A 268 -10.50 0.04 -16.10
C GLU A 268 -9.58 1.10 -16.72
N GLU A 269 -9.11 2.05 -15.92
CA GLU A 269 -8.24 3.13 -16.38
C GLU A 269 -7.10 3.37 -15.39
N VAL A 270 -5.86 3.47 -15.91
CA VAL A 270 -4.68 3.77 -15.11
C VAL A 270 -4.02 5.04 -15.61
N LEU A 271 -3.74 5.95 -14.68
CA LEU A 271 -3.01 7.18 -14.91
C LEU A 271 -1.73 7.16 -14.08
N VAL A 272 -0.58 7.35 -14.72
CA VAL A 272 0.72 7.50 -14.06
C VAL A 272 1.20 8.91 -14.31
N TYR A 273 1.42 9.67 -13.23
CA TYR A 273 1.71 11.12 -13.29
C TYR A 273 0.72 11.93 -14.14
N GLY A 274 -0.56 11.51 -14.15
CA GLY A 274 -1.63 12.18 -14.89
C GLY A 274 -1.77 11.75 -16.35
N SER A 275 -0.87 10.90 -16.87
CA SER A 275 -0.94 10.37 -18.23
C SER A 275 -1.43 8.93 -18.24
N GLU A 276 -2.26 8.59 -19.23
CA GLU A 276 -2.77 7.22 -19.39
C GLU A 276 -1.62 6.22 -19.57
N ALA A 277 -1.68 5.12 -18.83
CA ALA A 277 -0.65 4.10 -18.79
C ALA A 277 -1.19 2.74 -19.21
N THR A 278 -0.38 1.97 -19.92
CA THR A 278 -0.67 0.57 -20.23
C THR A 278 -0.14 -0.35 -19.13
N ILE A 279 -0.86 -1.43 -18.87
CA ILE A 279 -0.50 -2.43 -17.86
C ILE A 279 0.24 -3.60 -18.53
N GLU A 280 1.48 -3.84 -18.12
CA GLU A 280 2.28 -5.00 -18.50
C GLU A 280 2.59 -5.84 -17.26
N VAL A 281 1.94 -7.00 -17.14
CA VAL A 281 2.28 -7.95 -16.07
C VAL A 281 3.60 -8.65 -16.43
N LYS A 282 4.59 -8.62 -15.52
CA LYS A 282 5.88 -9.32 -15.69
C LYS A 282 6.01 -10.44 -14.65
N PRO A 283 5.54 -11.66 -14.95
CA PRO A 283 5.44 -12.75 -13.99
C PRO A 283 6.79 -13.10 -13.33
N MET A 284 7.87 -13.06 -14.13
CA MET A 284 9.21 -13.47 -13.68
C MET A 284 9.83 -12.58 -12.61
N LEU A 285 9.38 -11.32 -12.46
CA LEU A 285 9.95 -10.38 -11.49
C LEU A 285 9.05 -10.14 -10.29
N GLY A 286 7.80 -10.64 -10.30
CA GLY A 286 6.83 -10.35 -9.24
C GLY A 286 6.39 -8.89 -9.19
N PHE A 287 6.50 -8.17 -10.31
CA PHE A 287 6.04 -6.78 -10.46
C PHE A 287 5.13 -6.64 -11.69
N VAL A 288 4.11 -5.82 -11.56
CA VAL A 288 3.32 -5.26 -12.66
C VAL A 288 3.94 -3.94 -13.07
N CYS A 289 4.20 -3.75 -14.35
CA CYS A 289 4.77 -2.54 -14.91
C CYS A 289 3.66 -1.70 -15.55
N PHE A 290 3.63 -0.41 -15.22
CA PHE A 290 2.76 0.58 -15.84
C PHE A 290 3.63 1.47 -16.69
N THR A 291 3.32 1.54 -17.97
CA THR A 291 4.14 2.25 -18.95
C THR A 291 3.31 3.36 -19.56
N VAL A 292 3.80 4.60 -19.46
CA VAL A 292 3.22 5.72 -20.21
C VAL A 292 3.90 5.76 -21.57
N PRO A 293 3.15 5.64 -22.69
CA PRO A 293 3.72 5.80 -24.02
C PRO A 293 4.26 7.22 -24.19
N ASN A 294 5.42 7.34 -24.82
CA ASN A 294 6.03 8.64 -25.07
C ASN A 294 5.47 9.24 -26.36
N SER A 295 4.91 10.45 -26.28
CA SER A 295 4.37 11.19 -27.42
C SER A 295 5.44 11.65 -28.43
N SER A 296 6.72 11.66 -28.05
CA SER A 296 7.82 12.27 -28.83
C SER A 296 8.80 11.29 -29.49
N GLY A 297 8.57 9.97 -29.42
CA GLY A 297 9.36 8.94 -30.13
C GLY A 297 10.83 8.73 -29.69
N ASN A 298 11.46 9.71 -29.02
CA ASN A 298 12.91 9.73 -28.77
C ASN A 298 13.33 9.83 -27.29
N GLY A 299 12.40 9.72 -26.35
CA GLY A 299 12.66 9.81 -24.90
C GLY A 299 12.35 8.54 -24.12
N ASN A 300 12.94 8.40 -22.93
CA ASN A 300 12.67 7.31 -22.00
C ASN A 300 11.17 7.22 -21.67
N LYS A 301 10.56 6.05 -21.87
CA LYS A 301 9.19 5.75 -21.44
C LYS A 301 9.10 5.86 -19.93
N VAL A 302 8.12 6.57 -19.36
CA VAL A 302 7.90 6.61 -17.92
C VAL A 302 7.36 5.25 -17.46
N ARG A 303 8.07 4.61 -16.53
CA ARG A 303 7.72 3.29 -15.99
C ARG A 303 7.56 3.33 -14.47
N LEU A 304 6.42 2.83 -14.02
CA LEU A 304 6.16 2.54 -12.62
C LEU A 304 6.01 1.02 -12.44
N GLY A 305 6.81 0.43 -11.57
CA GLY A 305 6.66 -0.97 -11.17
C GLY A 305 5.92 -1.07 -9.84
N MET A 306 4.84 -1.84 -9.79
CA MET A 306 4.15 -2.19 -8.56
C MET A 306 4.35 -3.67 -8.25
N GLY A 307 4.69 -4.01 -7.02
CA GLY A 307 4.83 -5.39 -6.58
C GLY A 307 3.50 -6.11 -6.70
N LEU A 308 3.53 -7.36 -7.16
CA LEU A 308 2.35 -8.18 -7.40
C LEU A 308 1.46 -8.27 -6.15
N ALA A 309 2.07 -8.35 -4.96
CA ALA A 309 1.35 -8.33 -3.68
C ALA A 309 0.46 -7.09 -3.48
N VAL A 310 0.89 -5.92 -3.95
CA VAL A 310 0.09 -4.68 -3.83
C VAL A 310 -0.98 -4.63 -4.92
N PHE A 311 -0.64 -5.05 -6.14
CA PHE A 311 -1.58 -5.11 -7.25
C PHE A 311 -2.74 -6.08 -6.98
N GLU A 312 -2.44 -7.30 -6.53
CA GLU A 312 -3.44 -8.31 -6.16
C GLU A 312 -4.29 -7.86 -4.97
N ALA A 313 -3.70 -7.15 -3.99
CA ALA A 313 -4.46 -6.58 -2.89
C ALA A 313 -5.49 -5.56 -3.38
N MET A 314 -5.10 -4.64 -4.28
CA MET A 314 -6.01 -3.66 -4.87
C MET A 314 -7.14 -4.33 -5.66
N ARG A 315 -6.82 -5.30 -6.52
CA ARG A 315 -7.82 -6.04 -7.30
C ARG A 315 -8.75 -6.88 -6.40
N GLY A 316 -8.20 -7.56 -5.40
CA GLY A 316 -8.98 -8.34 -4.44
C GLY A 316 -10.02 -7.48 -3.70
N ILE A 317 -9.63 -6.29 -3.23
CA ILE A 317 -10.56 -5.32 -2.62
C ILE A 317 -11.69 -4.96 -3.59
N GLN A 318 -11.36 -4.71 -4.87
CA GLN A 318 -12.38 -4.37 -5.86
C GLN A 318 -13.34 -5.53 -6.14
N MET A 319 -12.81 -6.75 -6.26
CA MET A 319 -13.61 -7.96 -6.46
C MET A 319 -14.60 -8.19 -5.32
N GLU A 320 -14.13 -8.10 -4.07
CA GLU A 320 -15.00 -8.20 -2.88
C GLU A 320 -16.08 -7.11 -2.85
N ARG A 321 -15.82 -5.95 -3.46
CA ARG A 321 -16.76 -4.82 -3.56
C ARG A 321 -17.66 -4.87 -4.80
N GLY A 322 -17.66 -6.00 -5.51
CA GLY A 322 -18.53 -6.27 -6.65
C GLY A 322 -17.95 -5.87 -8.01
N TRP A 323 -16.64 -5.65 -8.11
CA TRP A 323 -15.98 -5.48 -9.40
C TRP A 323 -15.88 -6.81 -10.16
N MET A 324 -16.34 -6.83 -11.41
CA MET A 324 -16.38 -8.02 -12.26
C MET A 324 -15.20 -8.00 -13.24
N GLU A 325 -14.20 -8.88 -13.04
CA GLU A 325 -13.00 -8.92 -13.90
C GLU A 325 -13.27 -9.44 -15.32
N ASN A 326 -14.27 -10.31 -15.49
CA ASN A 326 -14.55 -11.01 -16.76
C ASN A 326 -15.49 -10.27 -17.73
N GLN A 327 -15.69 -8.95 -17.60
CA GLN A 327 -16.44 -8.19 -18.62
C GLN A 327 -15.48 -7.35 -19.46
N GLU A 328 -15.91 -7.03 -20.68
CA GLU A 328 -15.16 -6.21 -21.63
C GLU A 328 -14.64 -4.92 -20.97
N ASP A 329 -13.42 -4.51 -21.32
CA ASP A 329 -12.77 -3.33 -20.74
C ASP A 329 -13.52 -2.04 -21.10
N ASP A 330 -14.08 -1.97 -22.31
CA ASP A 330 -14.94 -0.89 -22.75
C ASP A 330 -16.37 -1.43 -22.85
N VAL A 331 -17.30 -0.84 -22.10
CA VAL A 331 -18.72 -1.23 -22.11
C VAL A 331 -19.59 -0.08 -22.58
N ARG A 332 -20.50 -0.38 -23.51
CA ARG A 332 -21.53 0.57 -23.96
C ARG A 332 -22.69 0.56 -22.96
N VAL A 333 -22.97 1.71 -22.37
CA VAL A 333 -24.09 1.92 -21.46
C VAL A 333 -25.25 2.48 -22.27
N GLU A 334 -26.22 1.61 -22.57
CA GLU A 334 -27.47 1.97 -23.24
C GLU A 334 -28.63 1.97 -22.22
N ARG A 335 -29.31 3.10 -22.08
CA ARG A 335 -30.44 3.25 -21.15
C ARG A 335 -31.43 4.28 -21.68
N VAL A 336 -32.70 4.10 -21.35
CA VAL A 336 -33.76 5.06 -21.67
C VAL A 336 -34.35 5.59 -20.38
N GLU A 337 -34.38 6.90 -20.22
CA GLU A 337 -34.99 7.57 -19.07
C GLU A 337 -36.19 8.40 -19.53
N GLU A 338 -37.36 8.14 -18.95
CA GLU A 338 -38.59 8.86 -19.28
C GLU A 338 -38.64 10.22 -18.58
N ILE A 339 -38.99 11.26 -19.35
CA ILE A 339 -39.27 12.58 -18.81
C ILE A 339 -40.64 12.51 -18.14
N GLY A 340 -40.67 12.30 -16.82
CA GLY A 340 -41.91 12.18 -16.06
C GLY A 340 -42.84 13.41 -16.23
N ARG A 341 -44.17 13.18 -16.26
CA ARG A 341 -45.20 14.21 -16.56
C ARG A 341 -45.01 15.54 -15.81
N ARG A 342 -44.70 15.48 -14.51
CA ARG A 342 -44.49 16.67 -13.65
C ARG A 342 -43.34 17.58 -14.13
N ARG A 343 -42.31 17.01 -14.76
CA ARG A 343 -41.15 17.75 -15.31
C ARG A 343 -41.47 18.36 -16.68
N ARG A 344 -42.39 17.75 -17.44
CA ARG A 344 -42.91 18.31 -18.71
C ARG A 344 -43.75 19.56 -18.43
N GLU A 345 -44.74 19.43 -17.56
CA GLU A 345 -45.72 20.49 -17.29
C GLU A 345 -45.09 21.76 -16.71
N ASN A 346 -43.99 21.61 -15.95
CA ASN A 346 -43.32 22.74 -15.33
C ASN A 346 -42.17 23.32 -16.17
N MET A 347 -41.65 22.62 -17.20
CA MET A 347 -40.45 22.99 -17.99
C MET A 347 -39.25 23.51 -17.16
N LYS A 348 -39.19 23.15 -15.87
CA LYS A 348 -38.27 23.79 -14.88
C LYS A 348 -36.90 23.14 -14.81
N TRP A 349 -36.71 21.99 -15.43
CA TRP A 349 -35.42 21.31 -15.39
C TRP A 349 -34.48 21.92 -16.44
N LYS A 350 -33.20 22.09 -16.09
CA LYS A 350 -32.19 22.74 -16.92
C LYS A 350 -31.25 21.74 -17.56
N ARG A 351 -30.96 20.63 -16.87
CA ARG A 351 -29.98 19.65 -17.32
C ARG A 351 -30.31 18.26 -16.80
N PHE A 352 -30.02 17.27 -17.64
CA PHE A 352 -29.96 15.86 -17.28
C PHE A 352 -28.50 15.40 -17.24
N GLY A 353 -28.13 14.61 -16.24
CA GLY A 353 -26.82 13.97 -16.14
C GLY A 353 -26.94 12.51 -15.75
N CYS A 354 -26.14 11.66 -16.37
CA CYS A 354 -25.96 10.26 -16.04
C CYS A 354 -24.54 10.04 -15.50
N TYR A 355 -24.44 9.35 -14.38
CA TYR A 355 -23.22 9.18 -13.62
C TYR A 355 -22.95 7.71 -13.33
N VAL A 356 -21.68 7.32 -13.40
CA VAL A 356 -21.20 6.00 -12.98
C VAL A 356 -20.43 6.13 -11.67
N LEU A 357 -20.58 5.15 -10.77
CA LEU A 357 -19.75 5.09 -9.57
C LEU A 357 -18.32 4.69 -9.96
N VAL A 358 -17.35 5.49 -9.54
CA VAL A 358 -15.93 5.20 -9.71
C VAL A 358 -15.30 4.94 -8.36
N GLU A 359 -14.61 3.82 -8.24
CA GLU A 359 -13.68 3.56 -7.15
C GLU A 359 -12.26 3.74 -7.67
N SER A 360 -11.47 4.60 -7.04
CA SER A 360 -10.16 5.00 -7.51
C SER A 360 -9.11 4.79 -6.43
N PHE A 361 -8.13 3.92 -6.69
CA PHE A 361 -6.92 3.87 -5.87
C PHE A 361 -5.98 5.00 -6.26
N LEU A 362 -5.58 5.79 -5.27
CA LEU A 362 -4.58 6.83 -5.44
C LEU A 362 -3.33 6.47 -4.66
N VAL A 363 -2.20 6.40 -5.37
CA VAL A 363 -0.89 6.14 -4.78
C VAL A 363 -0.12 7.44 -4.72
N ARG A 364 0.12 7.92 -3.50
CA ARG A 364 0.84 9.15 -3.21
C ARG A 364 2.17 8.83 -2.54
N ARG A 365 3.21 9.54 -2.93
CA ARG A 365 4.42 9.62 -2.11
C ARG A 365 4.11 10.35 -0.81
N ILE A 366 4.94 10.11 0.21
CA ILE A 366 4.80 10.81 1.50
C ILE A 366 4.98 12.34 1.41
N ASP A 367 5.55 12.86 0.32
CA ASP A 367 5.66 14.29 0.02
C ASP A 367 4.38 14.89 -0.60
N GLY A 368 3.33 14.07 -0.77
CA GLY A 368 2.04 14.47 -1.32
C GLY A 368 1.93 14.32 -2.84
N ILE A 369 3.01 13.97 -3.55
CA ILE A 369 2.98 13.81 -5.00
C ILE A 369 2.18 12.56 -5.37
N LEU A 370 1.12 12.73 -6.16
CA LEU A 370 0.37 11.64 -6.78
C LEU A 370 1.19 11.00 -7.90
N ILE A 371 1.53 9.72 -7.74
CA ILE A 371 2.32 8.98 -8.73
C ILE A 371 1.45 8.10 -9.63
N MET A 372 0.31 7.63 -9.12
CA MET A 372 -0.60 6.76 -9.84
C MET A 372 -2.03 6.96 -9.35
N LYS A 373 -2.96 6.92 -10.29
CA LYS A 373 -4.41 6.82 -10.09
C LYS A 373 -4.91 5.61 -10.88
N TYR A 374 -5.70 4.76 -10.24
CA TYR A 374 -6.21 3.51 -10.82
C TYR A 374 -7.71 3.42 -10.59
N ASN A 375 -8.48 3.62 -11.66
CA ASN A 375 -9.94 3.77 -11.65
C ASN A 375 -10.64 2.48 -12.04
N PHE A 376 -11.69 2.17 -11.30
CA PHE A 376 -12.63 1.08 -11.52
C PHE A 376 -14.05 1.68 -11.64
N LYS A 377 -14.60 1.73 -12.86
CA LYS A 377 -15.91 2.33 -13.16
C LYS A 377 -17.03 1.28 -13.15
N HIS A 378 -17.86 1.30 -12.12
CA HIS A 378 -18.87 0.27 -11.86
C HIS A 378 -20.10 0.51 -12.75
N THR A 379 -20.07 -0.01 -13.98
CA THR A 379 -21.15 0.14 -14.98
C THR A 379 -22.52 -0.41 -14.54
N HIS A 380 -22.56 -1.26 -13.51
CA HIS A 380 -23.80 -1.73 -12.88
C HIS A 380 -24.35 -0.77 -11.81
N LYS A 381 -23.58 0.25 -11.40
CA LYS A 381 -23.95 1.29 -10.41
C LYS A 381 -24.01 2.64 -11.11
N ILE A 382 -25.18 2.93 -11.67
CA ILE A 382 -25.47 4.17 -12.41
C ILE A 382 -26.51 5.00 -11.66
N GLN A 383 -26.32 6.31 -11.63
CA GLN A 383 -27.30 7.27 -11.15
C GLN A 383 -27.61 8.32 -12.21
N CYS A 384 -28.89 8.61 -12.40
CA CYS A 384 -29.35 9.67 -13.28
C CYS A 384 -29.95 10.79 -12.45
N LYS A 385 -29.64 12.04 -12.79
CA LYS A 385 -30.11 13.22 -12.07
C LYS A 385 -30.61 14.30 -13.03
N TRP A 386 -31.65 14.99 -12.58
CA TRP A 386 -32.24 16.16 -13.23
C TRP A 386 -31.94 17.38 -12.36
N ASP A 387 -31.42 18.45 -12.96
CA ASP A 387 -31.31 19.79 -12.37
C ASP A 387 -32.59 20.58 -12.62
#